data_AF-A0A5A9X801-F1
#
_entry.id   AF-A0A5A9X801-F1
#
_cell.length_a   1.000
_cell.length_b   1.000
_cell.length_c   1.000
_cell.angle_alpha   90.00
_cell.angle_beta   90.00
_cell.angle_gamma   90.00
#
_symmetry.space_group_name_H-M   'P 1'
#
loop_
_entity.id
_entity.type
_entity.pdbx_description
1 polymer ?
#
loop_
_entity_poly.entity_id
_entity_poly.type
_entity_poly.pdbx_seq_one_letter_code
_entity_poly.pdbx_strand_id
1 'polypeptide(L)' 'MASRIIYPTDDGGVAVIIPVLECGLTIEQIAAKDVPAGKAFKIVDSADIPTDRTFRAAWEYTA' A
#
# COMPACT_ATOMS: atom_id res chain seq x y z
N MET A 1 9.36 -6.32 11.41
CA MET A 1 8.83 -6.37 10.03
C MET A 1 7.38 -5.95 10.10
N ALA A 2 6.98 -4.93 9.35
CA ALA A 2 5.61 -4.43 9.36
C ALA A 2 5.11 -4.32 7.92
N SER A 3 4.18 -5.20 7.54
CA SER A 3 3.67 -5.23 6.18
C SER A 3 2.85 -3.97 5.86
N ARG A 4 2.87 -3.58 4.58
CA ARG A 4 2.16 -2.43 4.03
C ARG A 4 1.47 -2.85 2.75
N ILE A 5 0.29 -2.33 2.50
CA ILE A 5 -0.41 -2.54 1.23
C ILE A 5 -0.22 -1.27 0.41
N ILE A 6 0.25 -1.40 -0.83
CA ILE A 6 0.45 -0.29 -1.76
C ILE A 6 -0.39 -0.47 -3.02
N TYR A 7 -0.87 0.64 -3.58
CA TYR A 7 -1.62 0.64 -4.85
C TYR A 7 -1.46 1.98 -5.58
N PRO A 8 -1.60 2.02 -6.92
CA PRO A 8 -1.52 3.26 -7.70
C PRO A 8 -2.76 4.15 -7.47
N THR A 9 -2.53 5.44 -7.25
CA THR A 9 -3.60 6.45 -7.23
C THR A 9 -3.89 6.95 -8.64
N ASP A 10 -5.10 7.49 -8.87
CA ASP A 10 -5.50 8.03 -10.18
C ASP A 10 -4.72 9.30 -10.57
N ASP A 11 -4.07 9.95 -9.59
CA ASP A 11 -3.22 11.13 -9.78
C ASP A 11 -1.76 10.78 -10.13
N GLY A 12 -1.46 9.49 -10.34
CA GLY A 12 -0.12 9.03 -10.74
C GLY A 12 0.86 8.76 -9.58
N GLY A 13 0.38 8.74 -8.34
CA GLY A 13 1.19 8.42 -7.15
C GLY A 13 0.92 7.02 -6.60
N VAL A 14 1.48 6.75 -5.41
CA VAL A 14 1.30 5.50 -4.67
C VAL A 14 0.62 5.76 -3.34
N ALA A 15 -0.52 5.10 -3.11
CA ALA A 15 -1.16 5.04 -1.80
C ALA A 15 -0.52 3.93 -0.95
N VAL A 16 -0.48 4.13 0.36
CA VAL A 16 0.07 3.17 1.33
C VAL A 16 -0.94 2.99 2.45
N ILE A 17 -1.39 1.77 2.65
CA ILE A 17 -2.27 1.36 3.75
C ILE A 17 -1.43 0.63 4.79
N ILE A 18 -1.64 1.02 6.06
CA ILE A 18 -1.06 0.35 7.22
C ILE A 18 -2.16 -0.55 7.79
N PRO A 19 -2.07 -1.88 7.62
CA PRO A 19 -3.10 -2.79 8.10
C PRO A 19 -3.07 -2.92 9.62
N VAL A 20 -4.25 -2.91 10.25
CA VAL A 20 -4.43 -3.27 11.66
C VAL A 20 -4.69 -4.77 11.73
N LEU A 21 -3.65 -5.58 11.96
CA LEU A 21 -3.77 -7.05 11.92
C LEU A 21 -4.59 -7.63 13.09
N GLU A 22 -4.75 -6.87 14.18
CA GLU A 22 -5.55 -7.26 15.35
C GLU A 22 -7.07 -7.15 15.11
N CYS A 23 -7.51 -6.70 13.92
CA CYS A 23 -8.93 -6.63 13.59
C CYS A 23 -9.56 -7.99 13.21
N GLY A 24 -8.78 -9.08 13.22
CA GLY A 24 -9.26 -10.43 12.91
C GLY A 24 -9.32 -10.76 11.41
N LEU A 25 -8.84 -9.88 10.54
CA LEU A 25 -8.74 -10.11 9.09
C LEU A 25 -7.29 -10.38 8.69
N THR A 26 -7.10 -11.19 7.64
CA THR A 26 -5.77 -11.33 7.01
C THR A 26 -5.41 -10.05 6.23
N ILE A 27 -4.12 -9.88 5.96
CA ILE A 27 -3.67 -8.70 5.19
C ILE A 27 -4.24 -8.69 3.77
N GLU A 28 -4.46 -9.86 3.16
CA GLU A 28 -5.11 -9.98 1.85
C GLU A 28 -6.60 -9.59 1.91
N GLN A 29 -7.31 -9.94 2.98
CA GLN A 29 -8.69 -9.52 3.19
C GLN A 29 -8.78 -8.01 3.45
N ILE A 30 -7.84 -7.45 4.20
CA ILE A 30 -7.73 -6.00 4.40
C ILE A 30 -7.46 -5.32 3.05
N ALA A 31 -6.54 -5.83 2.24
CA ALA A 31 -6.25 -5.29 0.93
C ALA A 31 -7.48 -5.33 0.02
N ALA A 32 -8.18 -6.46 -0.06
CA ALA A 32 -9.40 -6.58 -0.87
C ALA A 32 -10.54 -5.64 -0.41
N LYS A 33 -10.57 -5.28 0.88
CA LYS A 33 -11.59 -4.39 1.48
C LYS A 33 -11.23 -2.91 1.33
N ASP A 34 -9.97 -2.54 1.57
CA ASP A 34 -9.52 -1.14 1.68
C ASP A 34 -8.94 -0.58 0.36
N VAL A 35 -8.52 -1.45 -0.57
CA VAL A 35 -8.11 -1.03 -1.91
C VAL A 35 -9.36 -0.85 -2.77
N PRO A 36 -9.50 0.27 -3.50
CA PRO A 36 -10.61 0.47 -4.42
C PRO A 36 -10.74 -0.67 -5.44
N ALA A 37 -11.98 -1.09 -5.71
CA ALA A 37 -12.25 -2.16 -6.66
C ALA A 37 -11.66 -1.85 -8.05
N GLY A 38 -11.06 -2.86 -8.68
CA GLY A 38 -10.42 -2.73 -10.00
C GLY A 38 -9.00 -2.18 -9.97
N LYS A 39 -8.44 -1.83 -8.80
CA LYS A 39 -7.02 -1.46 -8.66
C LYS A 39 -6.18 -2.67 -8.25
N ALA A 40 -5.03 -2.82 -8.91
CA ALA A 40 -4.00 -3.76 -8.46
C ALA A 40 -3.39 -3.26 -7.15
N PHE A 41 -2.93 -4.19 -6.31
CA PHE A 41 -2.21 -3.87 -5.07
C PHE A 41 -1.03 -4.81 -4.87
N LYS A 42 -0.07 -4.37 -4.04
CA LYS A 42 1.04 -5.18 -3.55
C LYS A 42 1.12 -5.12 -2.04
N ILE A 43 1.55 -6.21 -1.44
CA ILE A 43 1.94 -6.26 -0.03
C ILE A 43 3.47 -6.21 0.01
N VAL A 44 4.03 -5.20 0.67
CA VAL A 44 5.48 -4.94 0.77
C VAL A 44 5.90 -4.83 2.24
N ASP A 45 7.20 -4.92 2.54
CA ASP A 45 7.67 -4.59 3.88
C ASP A 45 7.72 -3.07 4.05
N SER A 46 7.48 -2.59 5.26
CA SER A 46 7.70 -1.20 5.65
C SER A 46 9.08 -0.65 5.29
N ALA A 47 10.12 -1.48 5.26
CA ALA A 47 11.49 -1.12 4.90
C ALA A 47 11.63 -0.77 3.41
N ASP A 48 10.76 -1.29 2.56
CA ASP A 48 10.73 -0.98 1.12
C ASP A 48 10.08 0.37 0.83
N ILE A 49 9.47 0.99 1.84
CA ILE A 49 8.82 2.30 1.71
C ILE A 49 9.81 3.39 2.13
N PRO A 50 10.12 4.37 1.25
CA PRO A 50 10.96 5.50 1.61
C PRO A 50 10.39 6.24 2.81
N THR A 51 11.19 6.35 3.87
CA THR A 51 10.86 7.15 5.06
C THR A 51 10.98 8.64 4.77
N ASP A 52 11.90 9.02 3.88
CA ASP A 52 11.99 10.36 3.31
C ASP A 52 10.83 10.59 2.32
N ARG A 53 10.06 11.65 2.56
CA ARG A 53 8.84 11.98 1.81
C ARG A 53 9.06 13.15 0.84
N THR A 54 10.27 13.71 0.75
CA THR A 54 10.60 14.90 -0.06
C THR A 54 10.22 14.70 -1.53
N PHE A 55 10.45 13.50 -2.06
CA PHE A 55 10.13 13.15 -3.45
C PHE A 55 9.00 12.13 -3.57
N ARG A 56 8.07 12.09 -2.61
CA ARG A 56 6.99 11.08 -2.60
C ARG A 56 6.11 11.11 -3.86
N ALA A 57 5.93 12.28 -4.47
CA ALA A 57 5.17 12.42 -5.72
C ALA A 57 5.84 11.73 -6.92
N ALA A 58 7.15 11.47 -6.86
CA ALA A 58 7.88 10.75 -7.90
C ALA A 58 7.88 9.23 -7.71
N TRP A 59 7.16 8.71 -6.71
CA TRP A 59 7.12 7.28 -6.45
C TRP A 59 6.08 6.61 -7.34
N GLU A 60 6.50 5.63 -8.11
CA GLU A 60 5.66 4.91 -9.07
C GLU A 60 5.33 3.50 -8.57
N TYR A 61 4.13 3.04 -8.88
CA TYR A 61 3.75 1.65 -8.68
C TYR A 61 4.21 0.81 -9.87
N THR A 62 5.11 -0.13 -9.62
CA THR A 62 5.47 -1.16 -10.60
C THR A 62 4.62 -2.39 -10.33
N ALA A 63 3.89 -2.88 -11.35
CA ALA A 63 3.06 -4.10 -11.27
C ALA A 63 3.90 -5.38 -11.13
#